data_AF-A0A933SHN0-F1
#
_entry.id   AF-A0A933SHN0-F1
#
_cell.length_a   1.000
_cell.length_b   1.000
_cell.length_c   1.000
_cell.angle_alpha   90.00
_cell.angle_beta   90.00
_cell.angle_gamma   90.00
#
_symmetry.space_group_name_H-M   'P 1'
#
loop_
_entity.id
_entity.type
_entity.pdbx_description
1 polymer ?
#
loop_
_entity_poly.entity_id
_entity_poly.type
_entity_poly.pdbx_seq_one_letter_code
_entity_poly.pdbx_strand_id
1 'polypeptide(L)' 'MSASSTKRKVPVTTHLYEDQVQMLNKIAKELQVTKAVLFRTAVEQLLKKYEEKQLDIGIK' A
#
# COMPACT_ATOMS: atom_id res chain seq x y z
N MET A 1 -15.90 6.09 26.45
CA MET A 1 -16.01 5.78 25.01
C MET A 1 -14.61 5.55 24.48
N SER A 2 -14.30 4.35 24.01
CA SER A 2 -13.11 4.08 23.20
C SER A 2 -13.32 2.74 22.53
N ALA A 3 -14.06 2.76 21.41
CA ALA A 3 -14.20 1.60 20.55
C ALA A 3 -12.79 1.20 20.10
N SER A 4 -12.33 0.01 20.51
CA SER A 4 -11.17 -0.60 19.89
C SER A 4 -11.50 -0.73 18.41
N SER A 5 -10.93 0.13 17.56
CA SER A 5 -11.15 0.07 16.12
C SER A 5 -10.48 -1.20 15.60
N THR A 6 -11.22 -2.31 15.61
CA THR A 6 -10.79 -3.58 15.04
C THR A 6 -10.42 -3.31 13.59
N LYS A 7 -9.12 -3.32 13.26
CA LYS A 7 -8.63 -3.03 11.92
C LYS A 7 -9.24 -4.05 10.95
N ARG A 8 -10.31 -3.64 10.26
CA ARG A 8 -11.02 -4.49 9.31
C ARG A 8 -10.31 -4.45 7.97
N LYS A 9 -9.98 -5.62 7.42
CA LYS A 9 -9.52 -5.72 6.03
C LYS A 9 -10.69 -5.42 5.10
N VAL A 10 -10.50 -4.48 4.18
CA VAL A 10 -11.48 -4.11 3.15
C VAL A 10 -10.92 -4.52 1.78
N PRO A 11 -11.67 -5.28 0.96
CA PRO A 11 -11.24 -5.62 -0.38
C PRO A 11 -11.23 -4.37 -1.27
N VAL A 12 -10.25 -4.28 -2.17
CA VAL A 12 -10.13 -3.19 -3.14
C VAL A 12 -9.93 -3.80 -4.51
N THR A 13 -10.69 -3.32 -5.50
CA THR A 13 -10.54 -3.68 -6.91
C THR A 13 -9.82 -2.53 -7.62
N THR A 14 -8.84 -2.84 -8.48
CA THR A 14 -8.07 -1.85 -9.23
C THR A 14 -7.75 -2.36 -10.64
N HIS A 15 -7.34 -1.44 -11.51
CA HIS A 15 -6.86 -1.73 -12.86
C HIS A 15 -5.38 -1.35 -12.95
N LEU A 16 -4.58 -2.21 -13.57
CA LEU A 16 -3.17 -1.99 -13.86
C LEU A 16 -2.88 -2.35 -15.30
N TYR A 17 -1.81 -1.78 -15.86
CA TYR A 17 -1.29 -2.21 -17.15
C TYR A 17 -0.69 -3.62 -17.05
N GLU A 18 -0.68 -4.34 -18.17
CA GLU A 18 -0.26 -5.73 -18.21
C GLU A 18 1.20 -5.92 -17.78
N ASP A 19 2.09 -5.06 -18.25
CA ASP A 19 3.52 -5.04 -17.91
C ASP A 19 3.74 -4.86 -16.39
N GLN A 20 2.95 -4.00 -15.75
CA GLN A 20 2.96 -3.80 -14.31
C GLN A 20 2.50 -5.07 -13.58
N VAL A 21 1.47 -5.76 -14.09
CA VAL A 21 1.00 -7.03 -13.52
C VAL A 21 2.06 -8.12 -13.65
N GLN A 22 2.75 -8.20 -14.80
CA GLN A 22 3.83 -9.15 -15.04
C GLN A 22 5.01 -8.89 -14.10
N MET A 23 5.41 -7.63 -13.93
CA MET A 23 6.47 -7.25 -13.00
C MET A 23 6.09 -7.57 -11.54
N LEU A 24 4.85 -7.29 -11.14
CA LEU A 24 4.35 -7.65 -9.81
C LEU A 24 4.35 -9.16 -9.58
N ASN A 25 3.97 -9.96 -10.57
CA ASN A 25 4.04 -11.43 -10.50
C ASN A 25 5.46 -11.92 -10.24
N LYS A 26 6.44 -11.37 -10.99
CA LYS A 26 7.85 -11.73 -10.85
C LYS A 26 8.37 -11.42 -9.44
N ILE A 27 8.16 -10.19 -8.97
CA ILE A 27 8.61 -9.75 -7.64
C ILE A 27 7.94 -10.57 -6.53
N ALA A 28 6.63 -10.83 -6.65
CA ALA A 28 5.90 -11.64 -5.68
C ALA A 28 6.49 -13.05 -5.55
N LYS A 29 6.89 -13.66 -6.68
CA LYS A 29 7.54 -14.97 -6.72
C LYS A 29 8.94 -14.95 -6.10
N GLU A 30 9.75 -13.95 -6.44
CA GLU A 30 11.11 -13.79 -5.90
C GLU A 30 11.10 -13.60 -4.38
N LEU A 31 10.17 -12.79 -3.87
CA LEU A 31 10.05 -12.49 -2.45
C LEU A 31 9.20 -13.51 -1.66
N GLN A 32 8.59 -14.49 -2.33
CA GLN A 32 7.66 -15.47 -1.72
C GLN A 32 6.49 -14.80 -0.96
N VAL A 33 5.92 -13.74 -1.54
CA VAL A 33 4.77 -13.00 -0.98
C VAL A 33 3.61 -12.92 -1.97
N THR A 34 2.43 -12.52 -1.49
CA THR A 34 1.29 -12.27 -2.36
C THR A 34 1.33 -10.86 -2.95
N LYS A 35 0.69 -10.65 -4.12
CA LYS A 35 0.50 -9.30 -4.68
C LYS A 35 -0.14 -8.35 -3.67
N ALA A 36 -1.08 -8.84 -2.85
CA ALA A 36 -1.76 -8.04 -1.84
C ALA A 36 -0.80 -7.47 -0.79
N VAL A 37 0.29 -8.19 -0.45
CA VAL A 37 1.35 -7.67 0.42
C VAL A 37 2.10 -6.55 -0.29
N LEU A 38 2.51 -6.74 -1.55
CA LEU A 38 3.19 -5.71 -2.33
C LEU A 38 2.34 -4.44 -2.46
N PHE A 39 1.05 -4.57 -2.76
CA PHE A 39 0.12 -3.44 -2.82
C PHE A 39 0.02 -2.71 -1.48
N ARG A 40 -0.13 -3.45 -0.37
CA ARG A 40 -0.19 -2.85 0.97
C ARG A 40 1.08 -2.06 1.28
N THR A 41 2.24 -2.66 1.04
CA THR A 41 3.53 -2.01 1.29
C THR A 41 3.71 -0.76 0.41
N ALA A 42 3.33 -0.82 -0.87
CA ALA A 42 3.39 0.33 -1.76
C ALA A 42 2.48 1.48 -1.28
N VAL A 43 1.26 1.15 -0.85
CA VAL A 43 0.32 2.13 -0.28
C VAL A 43 0.87 2.74 1.00
N GLU A 44 1.37 1.92 1.94
CA GLU A 44 1.96 2.39 3.20
C GLU A 44 3.16 3.32 2.96
N GLN A 45 4.06 2.97 2.03
CA GLN A 45 5.20 3.81 1.67
C GLN A 45 4.77 5.12 1.03
N LEU A 46 3.74 5.10 0.17
CA LEU A 46 3.22 6.31 -0.46
C LEU A 46 2.57 7.24 0.57
N LEU A 47 1.76 6.69 1.47
CA LEU A 47 1.12 7.45 2.55
C LEU A 47 2.16 8.05 3.50
N LYS A 48 3.17 7.27 3.91
CA LYS A 48 4.28 7.77 4.74
C LYS A 48 5.01 8.94 4.07
N LYS A 49 5.34 8.81 2.77
CA LYS A 49 5.96 9.90 2.00
C LYS A 49 5.08 11.13 1.90
N TYR A 50 3.76 10.96 1.81
CA TYR A 50 2.82 12.07 1.79
C TYR A 50 2.79 12.78 3.15
N GLU A 51 2.69 12.03 4.25
CA GLU A 51 2.73 12.57 5.61
C GLU A 51 4.05 13.32 5.89
N GLU A 52 5.20 12.73 5.53
CA GLU A 52 6.51 13.37 5.68
C GLU A 52 6.59 14.70 4.92
N LYS A 53 6.08 14.75 3.68
CA LYS A 53 6.03 16.00 2.91
C LYS A 53 5.09 17.04 3.53
N GLN A 54 3.94 16.63 4.08
CA GLN A 54 3.02 17.55 4.75
C GLN A 54 3.63 18.11 6.04
N LEU A 55 4.43 17.32 6.76
CA LEU A 55 5.20 17.78 7.93
C LEU A 55 6.29 18.77 7.53
N ASP A 56 7.00 18.54 6.43
CA ASP A 56 8.01 19.46 5.89
C ASP A 56 7.43 20.77 5.36
N ILE A 57 6.17 20.76 4.89
CA ILE A 57 5.48 21.97 4.40
C ILE A 57 4.82 22.77 5.54
N GLY A 58 4.86 22.28 6.78
CA GLY A 58 4.41 23.04 7.95
C GLY A 58 2.91 23.28 7.97
N ILE A 59 2.14 22.23 8.27
CA ILE A 59 0.79 22.44 8.81
C ILE A 59 0.95 23.02 10.22
N LYS A 60 0.81 24.34 10.29
CA LYS A 60 0.50 25.13 11.49
C LYS A 60 -0.99 25.02 11.81
#